data_AF-A0A517M1W1-F1
#
_entry.id   AF-A0A517M1W1-F1
#
_cell.length_a   1.000
_cell.length_b   1.000
_cell.length_c   1.000
_cell.angle_alpha   90.00
_cell.angle_beta   90.00
_cell.angle_gamma   90.00
#
_symmetry.space_group_name_H-M   'P 1'
#
loop_
_entity.id
_entity.type
_entity.pdbx_description
1 polymer ?
#
loop_
_entity_poly.entity_id
_entity_poly.type
_entity_poly.pdbx_seq_one_letter_code
_entity_poly.pdbx_strand_id
1 'polypeptide(L)'
;MMRVVVWVALAIGSLGIMGCGGDPEPTATEPQAPGQMAKSDDQKKEYLIEMLHRKNSLKKNAQAARELGRMGAFAKGAIPELQKAIEETSDEKVRSDAKSAIQAIETATAATQ
;
A
#
# COMPACT_ATOMS: atom_id res chain seq x y z
N MET A 1 25.02 -0.83 -19.04
CA MET A 1 25.34 0.56 -19.45
C MET A 1 24.18 1.07 -20.29
N MET A 2 23.59 2.22 -19.90
CA MET A 2 22.59 3.06 -20.61
C MET A 2 21.23 2.40 -21.03
N ARG A 3 20.09 2.73 -20.41
CA ARG A 3 19.16 3.91 -20.59
C ARG A 3 18.20 3.79 -21.78
N VAL A 4 17.06 4.49 -21.68
CA VAL A 4 16.05 4.88 -22.73
C VAL A 4 14.73 4.10 -22.63
N VAL A 5 13.74 4.57 -21.86
CA VAL A 5 12.66 5.51 -22.30
C VAL A 5 12.10 5.14 -23.67
N VAL A 6 11.03 4.34 -23.70
CA VAL A 6 10.18 4.19 -24.88
C VAL A 6 8.77 4.58 -24.51
N TRP A 7 8.46 5.83 -24.83
CA TRP A 7 7.11 6.31 -25.05
C TRP A 7 6.57 5.67 -26.33
N VAL A 8 5.44 4.96 -26.25
CA VAL A 8 4.58 4.74 -27.43
C VAL A 8 3.14 4.96 -27.01
N ALA A 9 2.68 6.18 -27.29
CA ALA A 9 1.29 6.46 -27.56
C ALA A 9 1.01 6.07 -29.01
N LEU A 10 0.06 5.16 -29.24
CA LEU A 10 -0.61 5.04 -30.53
C LEU A 10 -1.98 4.38 -30.34
N ALA A 11 -2.99 5.23 -30.40
CA ALA A 11 -4.40 4.92 -30.34
C ALA A 11 -4.87 4.26 -31.64
N ILE A 12 -5.63 3.17 -31.58
CA ILE A 12 -6.60 2.79 -32.63
C ILE A 12 -7.75 1.99 -32.00
N GLY A 13 -9.00 2.41 -32.24
CA GLY A 13 -10.11 1.46 -32.36
C GLY A 13 -11.28 1.67 -31.40
N SER A 14 -12.22 2.52 -31.80
CA SER A 14 -13.52 2.76 -31.17
C SER A 14 -14.46 1.56 -31.32
N LEU A 15 -15.01 1.06 -30.21
CA LEU A 15 -16.33 0.43 -30.17
C LEU A 15 -16.92 0.59 -28.75
N GLY A 16 -18.05 1.31 -28.61
CA GLY A 16 -18.86 1.33 -27.39
C GLY A 16 -19.38 -0.07 -27.07
N ILE A 17 -19.90 -0.40 -25.89
CA ILE A 17 -20.79 0.33 -24.99
C ILE A 17 -20.72 -0.39 -23.63
N MET A 18 -21.09 0.34 -22.57
CA MET A 18 -21.68 -0.11 -21.30
C MET A 18 -20.86 0.34 -20.09
N GLY A 19 -21.30 1.47 -19.52
CA GLY A 19 -20.95 1.81 -18.16
C GLY A 19 -21.54 0.80 -17.19
N CYS A 20 -20.68 0.28 -16.33
CA CYS A 20 -21.00 -0.10 -14.97
C CYS A 20 -20.05 0.68 -14.06
N GLY A 21 -20.51 0.97 -12.85
CA GLY A 21 -19.84 1.78 -11.81
C GLY A 21 -18.35 1.46 -11.68
N GLY A 22 -17.50 2.44 -11.37
CA GLY A 22 -17.59 3.06 -10.05
C GLY A 22 -17.12 2.01 -9.03
N ASP A 23 -15.80 1.84 -8.94
CA ASP A 23 -14.98 1.63 -7.75
C ASP A 23 -13.67 0.93 -8.17
N PRO A 24 -12.49 1.53 -7.95
CA PRO A 24 -11.25 0.81 -8.11
C PRO A 24 -11.15 -0.23 -6.98
N GLU A 25 -11.47 -1.48 -7.26
CA GLU A 25 -10.95 -2.60 -6.46
C GLU A 25 -9.42 -2.61 -6.62
N PRO A 26 -8.62 -2.38 -5.57
CA PRO A 26 -7.27 -2.88 -5.57
C PRO A 26 -7.34 -4.32 -5.05
N THR A 27 -7.48 -5.24 -6.00
CA THR A 27 -6.72 -6.48 -6.01
C THR A 27 -6.64 -7.21 -4.67
N ALA A 28 -7.76 -7.76 -4.21
CA ALA A 28 -7.72 -8.92 -3.33
C ALA A 28 -7.23 -10.13 -4.16
N THR A 29 -5.91 -10.29 -4.25
CA THR A 29 -5.30 -11.54 -4.70
C THR A 29 -5.46 -12.57 -3.57
N GLU A 30 -6.50 -13.39 -3.64
CA GLU A 30 -6.55 -14.68 -2.96
C GLU A 30 -5.72 -15.71 -3.76
N PRO A 31 -5.34 -16.90 -3.27
CA PRO A 31 -4.99 -17.34 -1.92
C PRO A 31 -3.60 -18.03 -1.89
N GLN A 32 -2.77 -17.82 -0.88
CA GLN A 32 -1.59 -18.69 -0.66
C GLN A 32 -1.62 -19.31 0.73
N ALA A 33 -2.10 -20.56 0.77
CA ALA A 33 -2.04 -21.45 1.90
C ALA A 33 -0.66 -22.16 1.96
N PRO A 34 -0.33 -22.90 3.04
CA PRO A 34 0.66 -22.53 4.05
C PRO A 34 1.96 -23.33 3.89
N GLY A 35 3.11 -22.65 3.99
CA GLY A 35 4.40 -23.31 3.90
C GLY A 35 5.49 -22.47 4.55
N GLN A 36 5.68 -22.69 5.84
CA GLN A 36 6.87 -22.38 6.65
C GLN A 36 8.03 -21.69 5.90
N MET A 37 8.17 -20.37 5.93
CA MET A 37 9.43 -19.73 5.51
C MET A 37 9.70 -18.50 6.39
N ALA A 38 10.97 -18.30 6.70
CA ALA A 38 11.49 -17.36 7.68
C ALA A 38 10.89 -15.94 7.56
N LYS A 39 10.75 -15.27 8.71
CA LYS A 39 10.22 -13.91 8.89
C LYS A 39 11.03 -12.88 8.06
N SER A 40 10.80 -12.80 6.76
CA SER A 40 11.41 -11.77 5.91
C SER A 40 10.66 -10.46 6.06
N ASP A 41 11.39 -9.35 6.04
CA ASP A 41 10.82 -8.00 6.12
C ASP A 41 9.77 -7.74 5.04
N ASP A 42 9.89 -8.37 3.87
CA ASP A 42 8.88 -8.31 2.81
C ASP A 42 7.54 -8.94 3.20
N GLN A 43 7.55 -10.11 3.87
CA GLN A 43 6.31 -10.73 4.35
C GLN A 43 5.70 -9.91 5.49
N LYS A 44 6.54 -9.33 6.36
CA LYS A 44 6.06 -8.45 7.43
C LYS A 44 5.38 -7.21 6.84
N LYS A 45 5.96 -6.59 5.81
CA LYS A 45 5.36 -5.46 5.08
C LYS A 45 3.99 -5.84 4.51
N GLU A 46 3.89 -6.95 3.79
CA GLU A 46 2.64 -7.40 3.18
C GLU A 46 1.54 -7.70 4.21
N TYR A 47 1.92 -8.39 5.30
CA TYR A 47 1.01 -8.68 6.40
C TYR A 47 0.47 -7.41 7.08
N LEU A 48 1.31 -6.39 7.25
CA LEU A 48 0.89 -5.12 7.84
C LEU A 48 -0.01 -4.31 6.88
N ILE A 49 0.23 -4.38 5.57
CA ILE A 49 -0.68 -3.82 4.56
C ILE A 49 -2.05 -4.48 4.67
N GLU A 50 -2.10 -5.81 4.68
CA GLU A 50 -3.38 -6.53 4.81
C GLU A 50 -4.11 -6.17 6.13
N MET A 51 -3.35 -6.03 7.22
CA MET A 51 -3.90 -5.65 8.52
C MET A 51 -4.46 -4.22 8.52
N LEU A 52 -3.94 -3.32 7.68
CA LEU A 52 -4.36 -1.93 7.62
C LEU A 52 -5.80 -1.74 7.12
N HIS A 53 -6.30 -2.65 6.27
CA HIS A 53 -7.65 -2.59 5.68
C HIS A 53 -8.69 -3.46 6.42
N ARG A 54 -8.32 -4.08 7.54
CA ARG A 54 -9.27 -4.91 8.33
C ARG A 54 -10.35 -4.04 8.97
N LYS A 55 -11.60 -4.16 8.51
CA LYS A 55 -12.76 -3.42 9.06
C LYS A 55 -13.09 -3.76 10.53
N ASN A 56 -12.65 -4.91 11.03
CA ASN A 56 -13.01 -5.39 12.37
C ASN A 56 -12.19 -4.75 13.50
N SER A 57 -11.07 -4.06 13.22
CA SER A 57 -10.23 -3.53 14.30
C SER A 57 -9.39 -2.31 13.94
N LEU A 58 -9.97 -1.12 14.11
CA LEU A 58 -9.28 0.17 13.96
C LEU A 58 -7.99 0.26 14.79
N LYS A 59 -7.98 -0.32 16.00
CA LYS A 59 -6.78 -0.37 16.86
C LYS A 59 -5.63 -1.12 16.19
N LYS A 60 -5.92 -2.24 15.51
CA LYS A 60 -4.91 -3.03 14.78
C LYS A 60 -4.46 -2.30 13.53
N ASN A 61 -5.35 -1.62 12.81
CA ASN A 61 -4.99 -0.84 11.64
C ASN A 61 -4.02 0.30 12.01
N ALA A 62 -4.29 1.00 13.12
CA ALA A 62 -3.40 2.01 13.66
C ALA A 62 -2.02 1.44 14.07
N GLN A 63 -2.00 0.24 14.67
CA GLN A 63 -0.74 -0.45 14.99
C GLN A 63 0.02 -0.85 13.73
N ALA A 64 -0.69 -1.32 12.70
CA ALA A 64 -0.09 -1.71 11.43
C ALA A 64 0.56 -0.51 10.73
N ALA A 65 -0.13 0.63 10.69
CA ALA A 65 0.42 1.89 10.19
C ALA A 65 1.72 2.28 10.91
N ARG A 66 1.74 2.23 12.24
CA ARG A 66 2.95 2.53 13.03
C ARG A 66 4.10 1.59 12.70
N GLU A 67 3.82 0.29 12.62
CA GLU A 67 4.86 -0.71 12.32
C GLU A 67 5.43 -0.51 10.91
N LEU A 68 4.60 -0.19 9.91
CA LEU A 68 5.06 0.19 8.56
C LEU A 68 5.97 1.42 8.61
N GLY A 69 5.60 2.45 9.38
CA GLY A 69 6.44 3.62 9.60
C GLY A 69 7.82 3.28 10.20
N ARG A 70 7.85 2.35 11.17
CA ARG A 70 9.09 1.90 11.82
C ARG A 70 9.99 1.07 10.90
N MET A 71 9.44 0.43 9.86
CA MET A 71 10.23 -0.24 8.84
C MET A 71 10.98 0.75 7.93
N GLY A 72 10.56 2.02 7.92
CA GLY A 72 11.25 3.09 7.20
C GLY A 72 11.31 2.83 5.70
N ALA A 73 12.50 2.94 5.10
CA ALA A 73 12.67 2.85 3.64
C ALA A 73 12.18 1.54 3.03
N PHE A 74 12.21 0.43 3.77
CA PHE A 74 11.70 -0.87 3.30
C PHE A 74 10.18 -0.87 3.06
N ALA A 75 9.43 -0.04 3.80
CA ALA A 75 7.98 0.09 3.66
C ALA A 75 7.56 1.15 2.64
N LYS A 76 8.47 1.66 1.80
CA LYS A 76 8.12 2.63 0.74
C LYS A 76 6.99 2.14 -0.17
N GLY A 77 6.94 0.84 -0.46
CA GLY A 77 5.86 0.23 -1.24
C GLY A 77 4.48 0.28 -0.57
N ALA A 78 4.42 0.54 0.75
CA ALA A 78 3.18 0.61 1.51
C ALA A 78 2.57 2.02 1.57
N ILE A 79 3.25 3.06 1.06
CA ILE A 79 2.74 4.44 1.02
C ILE A 79 1.34 4.54 0.38
N PRO A 80 1.07 3.97 -0.82
CA PRO A 80 -0.28 4.08 -1.41
C PRO A 80 -1.36 3.44 -0.55
N GLU A 81 -1.05 2.34 0.14
CA GLU A 81 -2.01 1.67 1.03
C GLU A 81 -2.24 2.47 2.32
N LEU A 82 -1.19 3.13 2.85
CA LEU A 82 -1.33 4.09 3.95
C LEU A 82 -2.20 5.30 3.58
N GLN A 83 -2.10 5.79 2.33
CA GLN A 83 -2.95 6.87 1.83
C GLN A 83 -4.41 6.43 1.72
N LYS A 84 -4.68 5.27 1.11
CA LYS A 84 -6.03 4.69 1.07
C LYS A 84 -6.60 4.52 2.47
N ALA A 85 -5.83 4.00 3.41
CA ALA A 85 -6.28 3.84 4.79
C ALA A 85 -6.69 5.15 5.46
N ILE A 86 -6.05 6.28 5.12
CA ILE A 86 -6.43 7.61 5.62
C ILE A 86 -7.78 8.06 5.04
N GLU A 87 -8.05 7.72 3.79
CA GLU A 87 -9.28 8.09 3.07
C GLU A 87 -10.47 7.19 3.46
N GLU A 88 -10.23 5.89 3.62
CA GLU A 88 -11.24 4.90 3.96
C GLU A 88 -11.62 4.92 5.44
N THR A 89 -10.68 5.31 6.32
CA THR A 89 -10.94 5.32 7.76
C THR A 89 -11.59 6.63 8.22
N SER A 90 -12.63 6.50 9.05
CA SER A 90 -13.18 7.62 9.81
C SER A 90 -12.46 7.82 11.16
N ASP A 91 -11.59 6.89 11.55
CA ASP A 91 -10.90 6.92 12.84
C ASP A 91 -9.70 7.86 12.82
N GLU A 92 -9.74 8.88 13.69
CA GLU A 92 -8.70 9.90 13.74
C GLU A 92 -7.32 9.35 14.10
N LYS A 93 -7.28 8.31 14.95
CA LYS A 93 -6.03 7.69 15.38
C LYS A 93 -5.38 6.93 14.23
N VAL A 94 -6.16 6.17 13.45
CA VAL A 94 -5.68 5.51 12.24
C VAL A 94 -5.15 6.54 11.25
N ARG A 95 -5.87 7.65 10.99
CA ARG A 95 -5.39 8.71 10.09
C ARG A 95 -4.08 9.34 10.57
N SER A 96 -3.99 9.68 11.85
CA SER A 96 -2.79 10.30 12.41
C SER A 96 -1.58 9.37 12.32
N ASP A 97 -1.77 8.10 12.71
CA ASP A 97 -0.70 7.10 12.69
C ASP A 97 -0.24 6.80 11.26
N ALA A 98 -1.17 6.74 10.29
CA ALA A 98 -0.84 6.55 8.88
C ALA A 98 -0.10 7.75 8.27
N LYS A 99 -0.50 8.99 8.59
CA LYS A 99 0.23 10.20 8.16
C LYS A 99 1.66 10.22 8.71
N SER A 100 1.81 9.94 10.01
CA SER A 100 3.14 9.85 10.63
C SER A 100 3.99 8.73 10.04
N ALA A 101 3.38 7.60 9.69
CA ALA A 101 4.08 6.50 9.03
C ALA A 101 4.60 6.88 7.65
N ILE A 102 3.79 7.54 6.82
CA ILE A 102 4.22 8.05 5.50
C ILE A 102 5.43 8.98 5.66
N GLN A 103 5.36 9.95 6.58
CA GLN A 103 6.46 10.87 6.84
C GLN A 103 7.73 10.14 7.32
N ALA A 104 7.60 9.13 8.20
CA ALA A 104 8.72 8.34 8.68
C ALA A 104 9.38 7.53 7.55
N ILE A 105 8.58 6.96 6.65
CA ILE A 105 9.07 6.22 5.49
C ILE A 105 9.79 7.16 4.53
N GLU A 106 9.21 8.31 4.21
CA GLU A 106 9.82 9.32 3.31
C GLU A 106 11.15 9.84 3.86
N THR A 107 11.18 10.21 5.13
CA THR A 107 12.42 10.67 5.79
C THR A 107 13.49 9.59 5.83
N ALA A 108 13.11 8.33 6.10
CA ALA A 108 14.03 7.20 6.04
C ALA A 108 14.56 6.95 4.61
N THR A 109 13.71 7.09 3.58
CA THR A 109 14.16 6.98 2.18
C THR A 109 15.06 8.12 1.73
N ALA A 110 14.91 9.32 2.30
CA ALA A 110 15.79 10.45 2.02
C ALA A 110 17.17 10.28 2.67
N ALA A 111 17.25 9.63 3.84
CA ALA A 111 18.52 9.38 4.54
C ALA A 111 19.36 8.24 3.93
N THR A 112 18.78 7.44 3.03
CA THR A 112 19.44 6.26 2.43
C THR A 112 19.83 6.50 0.95
N GLN A 113 19.64 7.72 0.43
CA GLN A 113 19.99 8.13 -0.93
C GLN A 113 21.25 8.97 -0.99
#